data_AF-A0A9J6BHX4-F1
#
_entry.id   AF-A0A9J6BHX4-F1
#
_cell.length_a   1.000
_cell.length_b   1.000
_cell.length_c   1.000
_cell.angle_alpha   90.00
_cell.angle_beta   90.00
_cell.angle_gamma   90.00
#
_symmetry.space_group_name_H-M   'P 1'
#
loop_
_entity.id
_entity.type
_entity.pdbx_description
1 polymer ?
#
loop_
_entity_poly.entity_id
_entity_poly.type
_entity_poly.pdbx_seq_one_letter_code
_entity_poly.pdbx_strand_id
1 'polypeptide(L)'
;MFKILFLFAVIGAVAPQRSAFVDYILDLQYAVGFIHDYIQDTTWQSRYDMSDELTVTIEGAVTEITTGLTNFLTIRNRIENYVTEHRNTTSNQACVDEAVAGWSNLQTSVGATISACGTQHLETIHGNVQGYHDFVNSHRNVKFDAQNIVLSTLTTVNTMTNFPELTPAVEQGINEAYDFYEEEVHPGIQSRLNEFGNLRTGIPTQVHDCVAGALNNFDSDAMLMLQAVRAC
;
A
#
# COMPACT_ATOMS: atom_id res chain seq x y z
N MET A 1 15.32 20.37 -8.53
CA MET A 1 16.27 21.24 -9.24
C MET A 1 15.90 21.30 -10.73
N PHE A 2 14.87 22.09 -11.08
CA PHE A 2 14.64 22.59 -12.43
C PHE A 2 14.03 23.99 -12.29
N LYS A 3 14.86 24.94 -11.81
CA LYS A 3 14.57 26.36 -11.95
C LYS A 3 14.74 26.66 -13.44
N ILE A 4 13.63 26.65 -14.18
CA ILE A 4 13.59 26.98 -15.61
C ILE A 4 13.95 28.47 -15.74
N LEU A 5 15.25 28.72 -15.86
CA LEU A 5 15.83 29.94 -16.41
C LEU A 5 15.43 30.02 -17.89
N PHE A 6 14.27 30.57 -18.21
CA PHE A 6 13.96 31.04 -19.58
C PHE A 6 13.95 32.56 -19.60
N LEU A 7 15.18 33.08 -19.64
CA LEU A 7 15.49 34.51 -19.74
C LEU A 7 15.70 34.86 -21.21
N PHE A 8 14.69 34.70 -22.08
CA PHE A 8 14.74 35.18 -23.47
C PHE A 8 13.34 35.41 -24.04
N ALA A 9 12.79 36.62 -23.84
CA ALA A 9 11.79 37.21 -24.73
C ALA A 9 11.60 38.69 -24.42
N VAL A 10 12.67 39.48 -24.46
CA VAL A 10 12.49 40.93 -24.38
C VAL A 10 13.41 41.62 -25.38
N ILE A 11 12.94 41.68 -26.62
CA ILE A 11 13.46 42.55 -27.69
C ILE A 11 12.24 43.27 -28.30
N GLY A 12 11.64 44.22 -27.57
CA GLY A 12 10.54 45.02 -28.13
C GLY A 12 9.93 46.12 -27.26
N ALA A 13 9.77 45.93 -25.94
CA ALA A 13 9.02 46.88 -25.11
C ALA A 13 9.82 48.09 -24.61
N VAL A 14 9.10 49.22 -24.48
CA VAL A 14 9.51 50.46 -23.79
C VAL A 14 9.78 50.13 -22.31
N ALA A 15 10.87 50.66 -21.73
CA ALA A 15 11.40 50.25 -20.42
C ALA A 15 10.39 50.01 -19.27
N PRO A 16 9.33 50.82 -19.05
CA PRO A 16 8.37 50.56 -17.96
C PRO A 16 7.43 49.37 -18.21
N GLN A 17 7.08 49.06 -19.47
CA GLN A 17 6.25 47.88 -19.79
C GLN A 17 7.04 46.57 -19.68
N ARG A 18 8.38 46.64 -19.83
CA ARG A 18 9.25 45.48 -19.59
C ARG A 18 9.27 45.04 -18.13
N SER A 19 9.35 45.97 -17.18
CA SER A 19 9.46 45.58 -15.76
C SER A 19 8.16 44.94 -15.28
N ALA A 20 7.01 45.54 -15.56
CA ALA A 20 5.71 45.00 -15.19
C ALA A 20 5.44 43.61 -15.81
N PHE A 21 5.89 43.38 -17.04
CA PHE A 21 5.78 42.06 -17.67
C PHE A 21 6.69 41.02 -17.02
N VAL A 22 7.93 41.38 -16.69
CA VAL A 22 8.87 40.49 -16.00
C VAL A 22 8.37 40.14 -14.60
N ASP A 23 7.88 41.14 -13.85
CA ASP A 23 7.33 40.94 -12.50
C ASP A 23 6.14 39.98 -12.54
N TYR A 24 5.23 40.13 -13.51
CA TYR A 24 4.10 39.21 -13.68
C TYR A 24 4.50 37.77 -14.03
N ILE A 25 5.48 37.58 -14.92
CA ILE A 25 5.97 36.23 -15.23
C ILE A 25 6.61 35.58 -13.98
N LEU A 26 7.30 36.36 -13.16
CA LEU A 26 7.86 35.89 -11.89
C LEU A 26 6.75 35.51 -10.90
N ASP A 27 5.69 36.31 -10.80
CA ASP A 27 4.53 36.02 -9.93
C ASP A 27 3.81 34.74 -10.37
N LEU A 28 3.61 34.54 -11.69
CA LEU A 28 3.05 33.30 -12.23
C LEU A 28 3.93 32.09 -11.96
N GLN A 29 5.25 32.23 -12.16
CA GLN A 29 6.20 31.16 -11.87
C GLN A 29 6.20 30.80 -10.38
N TYR A 30 6.02 31.79 -9.50
CA TYR A 30 5.92 31.57 -8.07
C TYR A 30 4.63 30.81 -7.72
N ALA A 31 3.48 31.24 -8.23
CA ALA A 31 2.19 30.59 -7.99
C ALA A 31 2.16 29.13 -8.48
N VAL A 32 2.64 28.88 -9.71
CA VAL A 32 2.72 27.51 -10.26
C VAL A 32 3.81 26.68 -9.58
N GLY A 33 4.92 27.29 -9.17
CA GLY A 33 5.94 26.64 -8.37
C GLY A 33 5.39 26.13 -7.03
N PHE A 34 4.57 26.94 -6.37
CA PHE A 34 3.87 26.54 -5.14
C PHE A 34 2.95 25.33 -5.37
N ILE A 35 2.09 25.35 -6.39
CA ILE A 35 1.20 24.22 -6.70
C ILE A 35 2.01 22.97 -7.03
N HIS A 36 3.05 23.09 -7.84
CA HIS A 36 3.92 21.96 -8.19
C HIS A 36 4.54 21.32 -6.95
N ASP A 37 5.16 22.13 -6.10
CA ASP A 37 5.87 21.64 -4.90
C ASP A 37 4.87 21.05 -3.90
N TYR A 38 3.71 21.67 -3.74
CA TYR A 38 2.63 21.15 -2.91
C TYR A 38 2.16 19.76 -3.36
N ILE A 39 1.83 19.59 -4.65
CA ILE A 39 1.41 18.29 -5.21
C ILE A 39 2.52 17.24 -5.04
N GLN A 40 3.77 17.63 -5.29
CA GLN A 40 4.92 16.74 -5.17
C GLN A 40 5.10 16.27 -3.72
N ASP A 41 5.03 17.18 -2.76
CA ASP A 41 5.22 16.90 -1.35
C ASP A 41 4.11 16.02 -0.79
N THR A 42 2.84 16.29 -1.12
CA THR A 42 1.72 15.40 -0.73
C THR A 42 1.86 14.00 -1.36
N THR A 43 2.27 13.91 -2.63
CA THR A 43 2.48 12.61 -3.28
C THR A 43 3.67 11.86 -2.66
N TRP A 44 4.70 12.57 -2.22
CA TRP A 44 5.84 11.97 -1.56
C TRP A 44 5.48 11.49 -0.15
N GLN A 45 4.79 12.32 0.64
CA GLN A 45 4.33 11.98 1.98
C GLN A 45 3.38 10.78 1.95
N SER A 46 2.40 10.77 1.04
CA SER A 46 1.47 9.64 0.93
C SER A 46 2.15 8.32 0.58
N ARG A 47 3.23 8.33 -0.20
CA ARG A 47 4.04 7.11 -0.43
C ARG A 47 4.75 6.64 0.82
N TYR A 48 5.23 7.56 1.64
CA TYR A 48 5.85 7.26 2.92
C TYR A 48 4.82 6.66 3.89
N ASP A 49 3.66 7.29 4.04
CA ASP A 49 2.58 6.83 4.92
C ASP A 49 2.08 5.45 4.51
N MET A 50 1.85 5.23 3.20
CA MET A 50 1.51 3.91 2.67
C MET A 50 2.58 2.87 3.01
N SER A 51 3.86 3.20 2.86
CA SER A 51 4.96 2.28 3.17
C SER A 51 5.01 1.91 4.65
N ASP A 52 4.77 2.86 5.54
CA ASP A 52 4.72 2.63 6.99
C ASP A 52 3.55 1.71 7.35
N GLU A 53 2.35 2.03 6.88
CA GLU A 53 1.14 1.23 7.10
C GLU A 53 1.29 -0.21 6.59
N LEU A 54 1.85 -0.39 5.39
CA LEU A 54 2.12 -1.72 4.83
C LEU A 54 3.17 -2.50 5.62
N THR A 55 4.21 -1.83 6.10
CA THR A 55 5.26 -2.48 6.91
C THR A 55 4.64 -3.05 8.18
N VAL A 56 3.90 -2.23 8.92
CA VAL A 56 3.23 -2.66 10.15
C VAL A 56 2.21 -3.76 9.88
N THR A 57 1.46 -3.67 8.78
CA THR A 57 0.51 -4.71 8.35
C THR A 57 1.21 -6.06 8.14
N ILE A 58 2.33 -6.07 7.41
CA ILE A 58 3.08 -7.28 7.08
C ILE A 58 3.73 -7.86 8.33
N GLU A 59 4.34 -7.03 9.18
CA GLU A 59 4.94 -7.47 10.44
C GLU A 59 3.91 -8.11 11.37
N GLY A 60 2.70 -7.55 11.47
CA GLY A 60 1.59 -8.13 12.21
C GLY A 60 1.22 -9.51 11.67
N ALA A 61 0.98 -9.63 10.36
CA ALA A 61 0.62 -10.90 9.73
C ALA A 61 1.71 -11.99 9.91
N VAL A 62 2.99 -11.63 9.74
CA VAL A 62 4.12 -12.53 9.95
C VAL A 62 4.21 -12.99 11.40
N THR A 63 3.93 -12.10 12.36
CA THR A 63 3.93 -12.43 13.79
C THR A 63 2.88 -13.49 14.12
N GLU A 64 1.67 -13.35 13.58
CA GLU A 64 0.58 -14.32 13.79
C GLU A 64 0.90 -15.69 13.17
N ILE A 65 1.43 -15.72 11.94
CA ILE A 65 1.86 -16.97 11.29
C ILE A 65 2.98 -17.64 12.10
N THR A 66 3.99 -16.88 12.53
CA THR A 66 5.14 -17.41 13.30
C THR A 66 4.71 -17.97 14.66
N THR A 67 3.79 -17.28 15.33
CA THR A 67 3.19 -17.73 16.59
C THR A 67 2.39 -19.02 16.36
N GLY A 68 1.60 -19.06 15.29
CA GLY A 68 0.86 -20.26 14.90
C GLY A 68 1.75 -21.46 14.61
N LEU A 69 2.85 -21.28 13.88
CA LEU A 69 3.83 -22.34 13.62
C LEU A 69 4.47 -22.86 14.91
N THR A 70 4.74 -21.97 15.87
CA THR A 70 5.27 -22.36 17.18
C THR A 70 4.26 -23.23 17.96
N ASN A 71 2.98 -22.86 17.90
CA ASN A 71 1.90 -23.64 18.53
C ASN A 71 1.71 -24.99 17.83
N PHE A 72 1.77 -25.03 16.49
CA PHE A 72 1.76 -26.27 15.71
C PHE A 72 2.89 -27.22 16.16
N LEU A 73 4.13 -26.72 16.26
CA LEU A 73 5.28 -27.52 16.70
C LEU A 73 5.09 -28.05 18.12
N THR A 74 4.48 -27.26 19.00
CA THR A 74 4.17 -27.66 20.38
C THR A 74 3.18 -28.82 20.40
N ILE A 75 2.09 -28.73 19.63
CA ILE A 75 1.11 -29.81 19.48
C ILE A 75 1.79 -31.04 18.89
N ARG A 76 2.48 -30.89 17.75
CA ARG A 76 3.16 -31.99 17.05
C ARG A 76 4.11 -32.74 17.98
N ASN A 77 5.01 -32.03 18.66
CA ASN A 77 6.00 -32.65 19.54
C ASN A 77 5.33 -33.38 20.71
N ARG A 78 4.27 -32.82 21.30
CA ARG A 78 3.49 -33.49 22.36
C ARG A 78 2.94 -34.84 21.89
N ILE A 79 2.38 -34.86 20.68
CA ILE A 79 1.76 -36.05 20.08
C ILE A 79 2.82 -37.10 19.71
N GLU A 80 3.90 -36.69 19.04
CA GLU A 80 4.98 -37.59 18.60
C GLU A 80 5.70 -38.23 19.78
N ASN A 81 5.92 -37.47 20.86
CA ASN A 81 6.48 -38.01 22.11
C ASN A 81 5.58 -39.09 22.69
N TYR A 82 4.27 -38.84 22.77
CA TYR A 82 3.30 -39.79 23.31
C TYR A 82 3.25 -41.09 22.50
N VAL A 83 3.17 -40.96 21.17
CA VAL A 83 3.14 -42.11 20.24
C VAL A 83 4.41 -42.94 20.38
N THR A 84 5.58 -42.28 20.45
CA THR A 84 6.86 -42.97 20.59
C THR A 84 6.94 -43.77 21.90
N GLU A 85 6.50 -43.18 23.01
CA GLU A 85 6.46 -43.85 24.31
C GLU A 85 5.51 -45.08 24.30
N HIS A 86 4.33 -44.94 23.71
CA HIS A 86 3.34 -46.03 23.63
C HIS A 86 3.77 -47.15 22.68
N ARG A 87 4.40 -46.81 21.55
CA ARG A 87 4.91 -47.81 20.59
C ARG A 87 5.99 -48.70 21.22
N ASN A 88 6.80 -48.15 22.11
CA ASN A 88 7.86 -48.89 22.81
C ASN A 88 7.33 -49.77 23.94
N THR A 89 6.13 -49.50 24.44
CA THR A 89 5.56 -50.16 25.63
C THR A 89 4.41 -51.11 25.32
N THR A 90 3.73 -50.98 24.17
CA THR A 90 2.63 -51.87 23.80
C THR A 90 3.09 -53.15 23.09
N SER A 91 2.32 -54.23 23.27
CA SER A 91 2.54 -55.51 22.59
C SER A 91 1.89 -55.56 21.19
N ASN A 92 0.95 -54.66 20.90
CA ASN A 92 0.19 -54.61 19.64
C ASN A 92 0.64 -53.45 18.73
N GLN A 93 1.84 -53.57 18.15
CA GLN A 93 2.41 -52.52 17.30
C GLN A 93 1.60 -52.25 16.03
N ALA A 94 0.95 -53.26 15.46
CA ALA A 94 0.15 -53.10 14.26
C ALA A 94 -1.04 -52.12 14.47
N CYS A 95 -1.66 -52.16 15.65
CA CYS A 95 -2.73 -51.22 15.99
C CYS A 95 -2.22 -49.78 16.12
N VAL A 96 -1.06 -49.56 16.76
CA VAL A 96 -0.46 -48.23 16.87
C VAL A 96 -0.12 -47.67 15.49
N ASP A 97 0.38 -48.51 14.58
CA ASP A 97 0.76 -48.13 13.22
C ASP A 97 -0.44 -47.71 12.39
N GLU A 98 -1.55 -48.42 12.52
CA GLU A 98 -2.82 -48.05 11.91
C GLU A 98 -3.39 -46.75 12.49
N ALA A 99 -3.35 -46.59 13.82
CA ALA A 99 -3.83 -45.40 14.50
C ALA A 99 -3.10 -44.12 14.04
N VAL A 100 -1.80 -44.21 13.71
CA VAL A 100 -0.99 -43.04 13.28
C VAL A 100 -0.81 -42.93 11.77
N ALA A 101 -1.40 -43.82 10.97
CA ALA A 101 -1.23 -43.85 9.51
C ALA A 101 -1.62 -42.53 8.82
N GLY A 102 -2.53 -41.74 9.42
CA GLY A 102 -2.96 -40.43 8.92
C GLY A 102 -2.14 -39.23 9.41
N TRP A 103 -1.19 -39.42 10.32
CA TRP A 103 -0.50 -38.32 11.01
C TRP A 103 0.27 -37.40 10.08
N SER A 104 1.01 -37.96 9.12
CA SER A 104 1.75 -37.17 8.14
C SER A 104 0.83 -36.30 7.29
N ASN A 105 -0.34 -36.82 6.90
CA ASN A 105 -1.30 -36.10 6.07
C ASN A 105 -1.92 -34.93 6.86
N LEU A 106 -2.23 -35.14 8.13
CA LEU A 106 -2.72 -34.09 9.04
C LEU A 106 -1.72 -32.94 9.14
N GLN A 107 -0.43 -33.24 9.34
CA GLN A 107 0.63 -32.23 9.38
C GLN A 107 0.75 -31.45 8.06
N THR A 108 0.74 -32.15 6.93
CA THR A 108 0.77 -31.50 5.60
C THR A 108 -0.45 -30.61 5.39
N SER A 109 -1.64 -31.07 5.79
CA SER A 109 -2.88 -30.32 5.62
C SER A 109 -2.89 -29.04 6.43
N VAL A 110 -2.51 -29.07 7.71
CA VAL A 110 -2.49 -27.86 8.54
C VAL A 110 -1.41 -26.87 8.05
N GLY A 111 -0.25 -27.37 7.58
CA GLY A 111 0.78 -26.53 6.98
C GLY A 111 0.28 -25.81 5.72
N ALA A 112 -0.45 -26.52 4.85
CA ALA A 112 -1.07 -25.94 3.67
C ALA A 112 -2.12 -24.88 4.04
N THR A 113 -2.96 -25.15 5.04
CA THR A 113 -3.96 -24.18 5.53
C THR A 113 -3.31 -22.92 6.09
N ILE A 114 -2.28 -23.03 6.94
CA ILE A 114 -1.56 -21.87 7.48
C ILE A 114 -0.91 -21.06 6.35
N SER A 115 -0.33 -21.73 5.35
CA SER A 115 0.23 -21.05 4.17
C SER A 115 -0.85 -20.35 3.34
N ALA A 116 -2.05 -20.94 3.23
CA ALA A 116 -3.19 -20.34 2.55
C ALA A 116 -3.67 -19.07 3.28
N CYS A 117 -3.69 -19.08 4.63
CA CYS A 117 -4.03 -17.91 5.44
C CYS A 117 -3.15 -16.70 5.08
N GLY A 118 -1.83 -16.89 4.93
CA GLY A 118 -0.92 -15.80 4.56
C GLY A 118 -1.10 -15.33 3.10
N THR A 119 -1.27 -16.27 2.17
CA THR A 119 -1.32 -15.95 0.73
C THR A 119 -2.62 -15.26 0.31
N GLN A 120 -3.75 -15.60 0.92
CA GLN A 120 -5.03 -14.95 0.64
C GLN A 120 -4.99 -13.43 0.88
N HIS A 121 -4.30 -12.98 1.91
CA HIS A 121 -4.24 -11.55 2.24
C HIS A 121 -3.22 -10.77 1.40
N LEU A 122 -2.26 -11.44 0.77
CA LEU A 122 -1.32 -10.79 -0.16
C LEU A 122 -2.03 -10.24 -1.41
N GLU A 123 -3.06 -10.92 -1.90
CA GLU A 123 -3.86 -10.43 -3.03
C GLU A 123 -4.59 -9.13 -2.68
N THR A 124 -5.09 -9.03 -1.44
CA THR A 124 -5.78 -7.81 -0.95
C THR A 124 -4.80 -6.64 -0.82
N ILE A 125 -3.62 -6.88 -0.24
CA ILE A 125 -2.56 -5.86 -0.15
C ILE A 125 -2.16 -5.40 -1.56
N HIS A 126 -1.93 -6.33 -2.47
CA HIS A 126 -1.55 -6.03 -3.84
C HIS A 126 -2.61 -5.20 -4.57
N GLY A 127 -3.89 -5.57 -4.43
CA GLY A 127 -5.00 -4.83 -5.01
C GLY A 127 -5.07 -3.38 -4.53
N ASN A 128 -4.90 -3.13 -3.23
CA ASN A 128 -4.92 -1.78 -2.67
C ASN A 128 -3.70 -0.95 -3.12
N VAL A 129 -2.50 -1.55 -3.14
CA VAL A 129 -1.28 -0.89 -3.65
C VAL A 129 -1.44 -0.52 -5.12
N GLN A 130 -1.97 -1.44 -5.93
CA GLN A 130 -2.22 -1.19 -7.34
C GLN A 130 -3.26 -0.09 -7.53
N GLY A 131 -4.38 -0.13 -6.79
CA GLY A 131 -5.42 0.90 -6.85
C GLY A 131 -4.92 2.30 -6.47
N TYR A 132 -4.04 2.40 -5.47
CA TYR A 132 -3.35 3.64 -5.14
C TYR A 132 -2.42 4.10 -6.27
N HIS A 133 -1.63 3.18 -6.84
CA HIS A 133 -0.73 3.51 -7.94
C HIS A 133 -1.47 4.00 -9.19
N ASP A 134 -2.56 3.34 -9.56
CA ASP A 134 -3.40 3.70 -10.71
C ASP A 134 -4.08 5.05 -10.50
N PHE A 135 -4.52 5.33 -9.26
CA PHE A 135 -5.07 6.63 -8.90
C PHE A 135 -4.04 7.76 -9.02
N VAL A 136 -2.84 7.58 -8.45
CA VAL A 136 -1.77 8.59 -8.54
C VAL A 136 -1.32 8.78 -9.99
N ASN A 137 -1.24 7.70 -10.77
CA ASN A 137 -0.83 7.78 -12.18
C ASN A 137 -1.87 8.47 -13.07
N SER A 138 -3.15 8.20 -12.87
CA SER A 138 -4.23 8.86 -13.65
C SER A 138 -4.30 10.36 -13.40
N HIS A 139 -3.85 10.82 -12.24
CA HIS A 139 -3.80 12.25 -11.86
C HIS A 139 -2.40 12.86 -11.96
N ARG A 140 -1.42 12.13 -12.53
CA ARG A 140 -0.05 12.62 -12.69
C ARG A 140 0.05 13.88 -13.54
N ASN A 141 -0.92 14.13 -14.42
CA ASN A 141 -0.91 15.27 -15.33
C ASN A 141 -1.18 16.60 -14.63
N VAL A 142 -1.83 16.63 -13.46
CA VAL A 142 -2.22 17.88 -12.79
C VAL A 142 -1.01 18.80 -12.52
N LYS A 143 0.11 18.23 -12.07
CA LYS A 143 1.35 19.01 -11.89
C LYS A 143 1.97 19.51 -13.21
N PHE A 144 1.76 18.77 -14.31
CA PHE A 144 2.23 19.17 -15.63
C PHE A 144 1.30 20.20 -16.26
N ASP A 145 -0.01 20.10 -16.02
CA ASP A 145 -1.02 21.04 -16.49
C ASP A 145 -0.81 22.41 -15.85
N ALA A 146 -0.52 22.46 -14.54
CA ALA A 146 -0.10 23.69 -13.85
C ALA A 146 1.14 24.33 -14.49
N GLN A 147 2.17 23.53 -14.82
CA GLN A 147 3.38 24.01 -15.49
C GLN A 147 3.13 24.45 -16.95
N ASN A 148 2.24 23.76 -17.65
CA ASN A 148 1.88 24.04 -19.03
C ASN A 148 1.09 25.36 -19.15
N ILE A 149 0.34 25.78 -18.12
CA ILE A 149 -0.31 27.09 -18.07
C ILE A 149 0.71 28.23 -18.19
N VAL A 150 1.85 28.15 -17.46
CA VAL A 150 2.93 29.14 -17.56
C VAL A 150 3.55 29.14 -18.96
N LEU A 151 3.81 27.96 -19.52
CA LEU A 151 4.42 27.82 -20.85
C LEU A 151 3.51 28.38 -21.95
N SER A 152 2.21 28.04 -21.90
CA SER A 152 1.19 28.55 -22.82
C SER A 152 1.08 30.08 -22.73
N THR A 153 1.09 30.63 -21.53
CA THR A 153 1.09 32.08 -21.29
C THR A 153 2.30 32.75 -21.93
N LEU A 154 3.50 32.19 -21.74
CA LEU A 154 4.73 32.70 -22.38
C LEU A 154 4.66 32.68 -23.91
N THR A 155 4.06 31.65 -24.51
CA THR A 155 3.89 31.60 -25.97
C THR A 155 2.84 32.57 -26.50
N THR A 156 1.77 32.81 -25.73
CA THR A 156 0.64 33.65 -26.12
C THR A 156 0.94 35.14 -25.95
N VAL A 157 1.70 35.51 -24.91
CA VAL A 157 2.05 36.89 -24.57
C VAL A 157 3.24 37.42 -25.41
N ASN A 158 3.83 36.58 -26.28
CA ASN A 158 4.92 36.96 -27.19
C ASN A 158 4.53 38.11 -28.17
N THR A 159 3.26 38.53 -28.18
CA THR A 159 2.71 39.66 -28.94
C THR A 159 2.68 41.00 -28.19
N MET A 160 3.16 41.10 -26.94
CA MET A 160 3.37 42.31 -26.11
C MET A 160 2.17 43.30 -25.94
N THR A 161 1.01 43.04 -26.55
CA THR A 161 -0.11 44.00 -26.62
C THR A 161 -1.34 43.60 -25.80
N ASN A 162 -1.52 42.32 -25.47
CA ASN A 162 -2.74 41.80 -24.83
C ASN A 162 -2.56 41.35 -23.37
N PHE A 163 -1.48 41.78 -22.73
CA PHE A 163 -1.13 41.36 -21.36
C PHE A 163 -2.28 41.56 -20.33
N PRO A 164 -2.93 42.74 -20.24
CA PRO A 164 -4.01 42.95 -19.25
C PRO A 164 -5.25 42.07 -19.48
N GLU A 165 -5.46 41.61 -20.72
CA GLU A 165 -6.60 40.78 -21.10
C GLU A 165 -6.34 39.29 -20.87
N LEU A 166 -5.07 38.87 -20.93
CA LEU A 166 -4.65 37.49 -20.68
C LEU A 166 -4.53 37.18 -19.18
N THR A 167 -4.21 38.19 -18.35
CA THR A 167 -3.99 38.01 -16.91
C THR A 167 -5.12 37.27 -16.19
N PRO A 168 -6.40 37.67 -16.32
CA PRO A 168 -7.49 37.00 -15.62
C PRO A 168 -7.69 35.53 -16.04
N ALA A 169 -7.50 35.22 -17.32
CA ALA A 169 -7.66 33.86 -17.84
C ALA A 169 -6.55 32.92 -17.35
N VAL A 170 -5.32 33.42 -17.23
CA VAL A 170 -4.18 32.65 -16.71
C VAL A 170 -4.32 32.41 -15.21
N GLU A 171 -4.70 33.44 -14.44
CA GLU A 171 -4.98 33.31 -13.01
C GLU A 171 -6.13 32.32 -12.76
N GLN A 172 -7.19 32.41 -13.57
CA GLN A 172 -8.30 31.46 -13.53
C GLN A 172 -7.81 30.02 -13.77
N GLY A 173 -6.99 29.77 -14.80
CA GLY A 173 -6.47 28.43 -15.07
C GLY A 173 -5.59 27.88 -13.95
N ILE A 174 -4.80 28.74 -13.28
CA ILE A 174 -3.99 28.35 -12.11
C ILE A 174 -4.91 27.96 -10.95
N ASN A 175 -5.95 28.75 -10.68
CA ASN A 175 -6.93 28.44 -9.63
C ASN A 175 -7.69 27.15 -9.94
N GLU A 176 -8.14 26.95 -11.18
CA GLU A 176 -8.83 25.72 -11.60
C GLU A 176 -7.95 24.48 -11.39
N ALA A 177 -6.65 24.56 -11.69
CA ALA A 177 -5.72 23.46 -11.45
C ALA A 177 -5.49 23.19 -9.94
N TYR A 178 -5.45 24.25 -9.13
CA TYR A 178 -5.35 24.13 -7.67
C TYR A 178 -6.63 23.53 -7.06
N ASP A 179 -7.79 24.05 -7.44
CA ASP A 179 -9.10 23.60 -6.96
C ASP A 179 -9.34 22.14 -7.36
N PHE A 180 -9.03 21.75 -8.60
CA PHE A 180 -9.10 20.36 -9.02
C PHE A 180 -8.22 19.44 -8.15
N TYR A 181 -7.02 19.90 -7.79
CA TYR A 181 -6.15 19.13 -6.93
C TYR A 181 -6.71 18.99 -5.50
N GLU A 182 -7.16 20.10 -4.90
CA GLU A 182 -7.67 20.10 -3.52
C GLU A 182 -9.02 19.39 -3.37
N GLU A 183 -9.88 19.44 -4.38
CA GLU A 183 -11.23 18.89 -4.30
C GLU A 183 -11.29 17.42 -4.75
N GLU A 184 -10.46 17.00 -5.70
CA GLU A 184 -10.53 15.65 -6.29
C GLU A 184 -9.32 14.80 -5.93
N VAL A 185 -8.10 15.30 -6.19
CA VAL A 185 -6.89 14.47 -6.09
C VAL A 185 -6.46 14.26 -4.65
N HIS A 186 -6.36 15.32 -3.86
CA HIS A 186 -5.90 15.27 -2.48
C HIS A 186 -6.85 14.44 -1.60
N PRO A 187 -8.19 14.62 -1.64
CA PRO A 187 -9.12 13.78 -0.90
C PRO A 187 -9.10 12.33 -1.38
N GLY A 188 -8.93 12.10 -2.69
CA GLY A 188 -8.78 10.76 -3.24
C GLY A 188 -7.53 10.04 -2.74
N ILE A 189 -6.39 10.73 -2.64
CA ILE A 189 -5.17 10.20 -2.00
C ILE A 189 -5.47 9.84 -0.54
N GLN A 190 -6.06 10.73 0.23
CA GLN A 190 -6.38 10.49 1.64
C GLN A 190 -7.33 9.31 1.84
N SER A 191 -8.37 9.20 1.01
CA SER A 191 -9.31 8.07 1.05
C SER A 191 -8.58 6.73 0.87
N ARG A 192 -7.61 6.67 -0.04
CA ARG A 192 -6.80 5.47 -0.27
C ARG A 192 -5.79 5.19 0.83
N LEU A 193 -5.22 6.22 1.44
CA LEU A 193 -4.41 6.06 2.64
C LEU A 193 -5.21 5.45 3.79
N ASN A 194 -6.47 5.87 3.95
CA ASN A 194 -7.36 5.27 4.95
C ASN A 194 -7.65 3.78 4.66
N GLU A 195 -7.70 3.37 3.39
CA GLU A 195 -7.81 1.95 3.03
C GLU A 195 -6.60 1.14 3.55
N PHE A 196 -5.38 1.69 3.53
CA PHE A 196 -4.21 1.03 4.13
C PHE A 196 -4.30 0.94 5.66
N GLY A 197 -4.82 1.97 6.33
CA GLY A 197 -5.08 1.90 7.78
C GLY A 197 -6.08 0.79 8.17
N ASN A 198 -7.07 0.53 7.31
CA ASN A 198 -7.97 -0.62 7.47
C ASN A 198 -7.26 -1.96 7.28
N LEU A 199 -6.31 -2.05 6.35
CA LEU A 199 -5.48 -3.26 6.19
C LEU A 199 -4.62 -3.53 7.42
N ARG A 200 -4.00 -2.49 8.00
CA ARG A 200 -3.17 -2.58 9.19
C ARG A 200 -3.87 -3.21 10.38
N THR A 201 -5.13 -2.86 10.58
CA THR A 201 -5.93 -3.42 11.68
C THR A 201 -6.61 -4.73 11.30
N GLY A 202 -7.03 -4.88 10.04
CA GLY A 202 -7.80 -6.03 9.60
C GLY A 202 -6.98 -7.28 9.28
N ILE A 203 -5.90 -7.16 8.51
CA ILE A 203 -5.15 -8.32 8.01
C ILE A 203 -4.54 -9.14 9.14
N PRO A 204 -3.82 -8.56 10.13
CA PRO A 204 -3.28 -9.35 11.23
C PRO A 204 -4.35 -10.14 11.99
N THR A 205 -5.51 -9.52 12.25
CA THR A 205 -6.65 -10.21 12.91
C THR A 205 -7.20 -11.34 12.05
N GLN A 206 -7.38 -11.15 10.75
CA GLN A 206 -7.88 -12.19 9.85
C GLN A 206 -6.89 -13.37 9.74
N VAL A 207 -5.60 -13.08 9.67
CA VAL A 207 -4.54 -14.10 9.70
C VAL A 207 -4.58 -14.85 11.02
N HIS A 208 -4.69 -14.14 12.15
CA HIS A 208 -4.82 -14.74 13.48
C HIS A 208 -5.98 -15.73 13.53
N ASP A 209 -7.19 -15.31 13.16
CA ASP A 209 -8.39 -16.14 13.21
C ASP A 209 -8.26 -17.38 12.30
N CYS A 210 -7.71 -17.22 11.10
CA CYS A 210 -7.48 -18.31 10.17
C CYS A 210 -6.48 -19.35 10.71
N VAL A 211 -5.35 -18.87 11.23
CA VAL A 211 -4.30 -19.71 11.82
C VAL A 211 -4.80 -20.42 13.08
N ALA A 212 -5.48 -19.69 13.97
CA ALA A 212 -6.07 -20.25 15.18
C ALA A 212 -7.11 -21.33 14.85
N GLY A 213 -7.98 -21.09 13.87
CA GLY A 213 -8.94 -22.07 13.37
C GLY A 213 -8.26 -23.34 12.84
N ALA A 214 -7.21 -23.18 12.03
CA ALA A 214 -6.43 -24.31 11.49
C ALA A 214 -5.79 -25.15 12.61
N LEU A 215 -5.22 -24.50 13.62
CA LEU A 215 -4.60 -25.17 14.77
C LEU A 215 -5.61 -25.88 15.67
N ASN A 216 -6.78 -25.28 15.89
CA ASN A 216 -7.84 -25.91 16.68
C ASN A 216 -8.32 -27.21 16.04
N ASN A 217 -8.50 -27.22 14.71
CA ASN A 217 -8.85 -28.43 13.97
C ASN A 217 -7.73 -29.47 14.06
N PHE A 218 -6.48 -29.05 13.86
CA PHE A 218 -5.32 -29.95 13.97
C PHE A 218 -5.19 -30.56 15.37
N ASP A 219 -5.37 -29.79 16.45
CA ASP A 219 -5.31 -30.28 17.82
C ASP A 219 -6.43 -31.28 18.10
N SER A 220 -7.65 -31.00 17.63
CA SER A 220 -8.80 -31.91 17.75
C SER A 220 -8.53 -33.25 17.06
N ASP A 221 -8.05 -33.22 15.81
CA ASP A 221 -7.74 -34.43 15.05
C ASP A 221 -6.58 -35.21 15.68
N ALA A 222 -5.56 -34.51 16.18
CA ALA A 222 -4.44 -35.10 16.90
C ALA A 222 -4.90 -35.80 18.20
N MET A 223 -5.88 -35.22 18.90
CA MET A 223 -6.48 -35.83 20.09
C MET A 223 -7.26 -37.11 19.78
N LEU A 224 -7.99 -37.16 18.66
CA LEU A 224 -8.65 -38.39 18.20
C LEU A 224 -7.63 -39.49 17.90
N MET A 225 -6.51 -39.13 17.27
CA MET A 225 -5.41 -40.05 17.01
C MET A 225 -4.83 -40.60 18.32
N LEU A 226 -4.61 -39.75 19.33
CA LEU A 226 -4.14 -40.20 20.65
C LEU A 226 -5.11 -41.17 21.34
N GLN A 227 -6.42 -40.92 21.21
CA GLN A 227 -7.43 -41.82 21.76
C GLN A 227 -7.39 -43.20 21.09
N ALA A 228 -7.18 -43.23 19.77
CA ALA A 228 -7.00 -44.49 19.04
C ALA A 228 -5.74 -45.24 19.51
N VAL A 229 -4.60 -44.54 19.66
CA VAL A 229 -3.35 -45.12 20.18
C VAL A 229 -3.52 -45.68 21.60
N ARG A 230 -4.32 -45.03 22.45
CA ARG A 230 -4.62 -45.51 23.81
C ARG A 230 -5.44 -46.80 23.85
N ALA A 231 -6.17 -47.10 22.78
CA ALA A 231 -7.07 -48.26 22.73
C ALA A 231 -6.38 -49.56 22.25
N CYS A 232 -5.08 -49.53 21.92
CA CYS A 232 -4.38 -50.57 21.14
C CYS A 232 -3.79 -51.79 21.87
#